data_AF-A0A820SD45-F1
#
_entry.id   AF-A0A820SD45-F1
#
_cell.length_a   1.000
_cell.length_b   1.000
_cell.length_c   1.000
_cell.angle_alpha   90.00
_cell.angle_beta   90.00
_cell.angle_gamma   90.00
#
_symmetry.space_group_name_H-M   'P 1'
#
loop_
_entity.id
_entity.type
_entity.pdbx_description
1 polymer ?
#
loop_
_entity_poly.entity_id
_entity_poly.type
_entity_poly.pdbx_seq_one_letter_code
_entity_poly.pdbx_strand_id
1 'polypeptide(L)'
;MMPKRDTVQLAYLYFIPKPHKTGIPLRPIVSSMNMPTTGISKFLDKLIRPIFDKHARSTTFIDGVDSIHRLEAYTTNGYLKPKTYLCTFDITDLYTMLPQEESLDILIEFLLQLEYQKLQNIPFDIIRKLALIVIKENVFVYEKKFYRQVIGGAMG
;
A
#
# COMPACT_ATOMS: atom_id res chain seq x y z
N MET A 1 -10.59 -0.11 21.33
CA MET A 1 -9.49 -0.53 22.23
C MET A 1 -8.19 -0.06 21.61
N MET A 2 -7.44 0.85 22.23
CA MET A 2 -6.15 1.28 21.67
C MET A 2 -5.13 0.12 21.78
N PRO A 3 -4.40 -0.23 20.72
CA PRO A 3 -3.39 -1.29 20.79
C PRO A 3 -2.26 -0.89 21.75
N LYS A 4 -1.91 -1.79 22.67
CA LYS A 4 -0.78 -1.62 23.60
C LYS A 4 0.52 -1.65 22.81
N ARG A 5 1.28 -0.55 22.83
CA ARG A 5 2.51 -0.37 22.02
C ARG A 5 3.67 -1.28 22.44
N ASP A 6 3.62 -1.85 23.64
CA ASP A 6 4.73 -2.60 24.24
C ASP A 6 4.57 -4.13 24.15
N THR A 7 3.54 -4.62 23.45
CA THR A 7 3.31 -6.06 23.26
C THR A 7 3.43 -6.42 21.79
N VAL A 8 4.49 -7.17 21.43
CA VAL A 8 4.60 -7.79 20.11
C VAL A 8 3.54 -8.88 20.01
N GLN A 9 2.78 -8.88 18.91
CA GLN A 9 1.76 -9.88 18.61
C GLN A 9 2.00 -10.47 17.23
N LEU A 10 1.76 -11.76 17.10
CA LEU A 10 1.72 -12.41 15.80
C LEU A 10 0.55 -11.85 14.98
N ALA A 11 0.77 -11.66 13.69
CA ALA A 11 -0.31 -11.32 12.78
C ALA A 11 -1.22 -12.53 12.56
N TYR A 12 -2.50 -12.29 12.26
CA TYR A 12 -3.49 -13.35 11.97
C TYR A 12 -4.12 -13.13 10.61
N LEU A 13 -4.23 -14.21 9.83
CA LEU A 13 -4.95 -14.20 8.57
C LEU A 13 -6.43 -14.53 8.80
N TYR A 14 -7.31 -13.69 8.26
CA TYR A 14 -8.73 -13.93 8.19
C TYR A 14 -9.27 -13.49 6.83
N PHE A 15 -10.54 -13.82 6.55
CA PHE A 15 -11.14 -13.59 5.24
C PHE A 15 -12.40 -12.74 5.34
N ILE A 16 -12.51 -11.75 4.46
CA ILE A 16 -13.71 -10.91 4.33
C ILE A 16 -14.40 -11.26 3.00
N PRO A 17 -15.71 -11.60 2.99
CA PRO A 17 -16.43 -11.85 1.74
C PRO A 17 -16.53 -10.59 0.88
N LYS A 18 -16.47 -10.76 -0.45
CA LYS A 18 -16.76 -9.69 -1.43
C LYS A 18 -18.20 -9.87 -1.95
N PRO A 19 -19.24 -9.37 -1.26
CA PRO A 19 -20.65 -9.64 -1.60
C PRO A 19 -21.08 -9.06 -2.95
N HIS A 20 -20.34 -8.08 -3.47
CA HIS A 20 -20.60 -7.43 -4.76
C HIS A 20 -20.01 -8.20 -5.96
N LYS A 21 -19.34 -9.35 -5.75
CA LYS A 21 -18.77 -10.18 -6.83
C LYS A 21 -19.50 -11.52 -6.92
N THR A 22 -19.72 -12.02 -8.13
CA THR A 22 -20.27 -13.35 -8.39
C THR A 22 -19.46 -14.42 -7.67
N GLY A 23 -20.13 -15.36 -7.00
CA GLY A 23 -19.48 -16.41 -6.22
C GLY A 23 -18.94 -15.97 -4.85
N ILE A 24 -19.10 -14.69 -4.47
CA ILE A 24 -18.71 -14.11 -3.17
C ILE A 24 -17.27 -14.52 -2.78
N PRO A 25 -16.27 -14.24 -3.62
CA PRO A 25 -14.89 -14.59 -3.33
C PRO A 25 -14.41 -13.94 -2.03
N LEU A 26 -13.50 -14.62 -1.36
CA LEU A 26 -12.92 -14.16 -0.10
C LEU A 26 -11.73 -13.19 -0.36
N ARG A 27 -11.64 -12.14 0.45
CA ARG A 27 -10.48 -11.24 0.52
C ARG A 27 -9.62 -11.64 1.73
N PRO A 28 -8.38 -12.11 1.55
CA PRO A 28 -7.48 -12.35 2.66
C PRO A 28 -7.09 -11.01 3.32
N ILE A 29 -7.09 -10.96 4.64
CA ILE A 29 -6.61 -9.82 5.44
C ILE A 29 -5.67 -10.34 6.52
N VAL A 30 -4.49 -9.73 6.61
CA VAL A 30 -3.49 -9.99 7.64
C VAL A 30 -3.58 -8.88 8.69
N SER A 31 -4.13 -9.21 9.87
CA SER A 31 -4.19 -8.26 10.99
C SER A 31 -2.82 -8.10 11.64
N SER A 32 -2.08 -7.05 11.26
CA SER A 32 -0.67 -6.83 11.58
C SER A 32 -0.41 -5.71 12.61
N MET A 33 -1.42 -5.29 13.39
CA MET A 33 -1.37 -4.05 14.20
C MET A 33 -0.17 -3.90 15.15
N ASN A 34 0.37 -4.99 15.67
CA ASN A 34 1.49 -5.01 16.64
C ASN A 34 2.57 -6.05 16.28
N MET A 35 2.76 -6.34 15.00
CA MET A 35 3.80 -7.27 14.57
C MET A 35 5.21 -6.64 14.66
N PRO A 36 6.29 -7.42 14.67
CA PRO A 36 7.65 -6.89 14.81
C PRO A 36 8.02 -5.80 13.79
N THR A 37 7.50 -5.89 12.57
CA THR A 37 7.80 -4.95 11.47
C THR A 37 6.90 -3.71 11.46
N THR A 38 5.86 -3.63 12.30
CA THR A 38 4.91 -2.50 12.29
C THR A 38 5.62 -1.16 12.57
N GLY A 39 6.61 -1.16 13.47
CA GLY A 39 7.40 0.04 13.77
C GLY A 39 8.18 0.53 12.55
N ILE A 40 8.81 -0.40 11.81
CA ILE A 40 9.55 -0.11 10.59
C ILE A 40 8.59 0.40 9.50
N SER A 41 7.44 -0.27 9.32
CA SER A 41 6.43 0.14 8.35
C SER A 41 5.93 1.56 8.61
N LYS A 42 5.63 1.92 9.87
CA LYS A 42 5.19 3.27 10.25
C LYS A 42 6.29 4.31 10.04
N PHE A 43 7.54 3.93 10.31
CA PHE A 43 8.68 4.80 10.08
C PHE A 43 8.87 5.09 8.58
N LEU A 44 8.82 4.05 7.74
CA LEU A 44 8.89 4.19 6.28
C LEU A 44 7.72 5.02 5.73
N ASP A 45 6.50 4.80 6.22
CA ASP A 45 5.34 5.61 5.84
C ASP A 45 5.58 7.09 6.16
N LYS A 46 6.06 7.42 7.36
CA LYS A 46 6.40 8.80 7.74
C LYS A 46 7.48 9.43 6.85
N LEU A 47 8.42 8.63 6.33
CA LEU A 47 9.48 9.11 5.43
C LEU A 47 8.96 9.34 4.01
N ILE A 48 8.15 8.42 3.48
CA ILE A 48 7.73 8.38 2.08
C ILE A 48 6.47 9.23 1.84
N ARG A 49 5.58 9.31 2.83
CA ARG A 49 4.28 10.00 2.70
C ARG A 49 4.38 11.46 2.21
N PRO A 50 5.31 12.30 2.71
CA PRO A 50 5.46 13.67 2.20
C PRO A 50 5.84 13.73 0.70
N ILE A 51 6.57 12.73 0.21
CA ILE A 51 6.98 12.64 -1.20
C ILE A 51 5.77 12.26 -2.05
N PHE A 52 4.99 11.28 -1.60
CA PHE A 52 3.71 10.93 -2.22
C PHE A 52 2.77 12.14 -2.28
N ASP A 53 2.61 12.84 -1.15
CA ASP A 53 1.71 14.00 -1.06
C ASP A 53 2.12 15.13 -2.01
N LYS A 54 3.44 15.31 -2.21
CA LYS A 54 3.97 16.33 -3.12
C LYS A 54 3.90 15.93 -4.60
N HIS A 55 4.17 14.67 -4.94
CA HIS A 55 4.43 14.26 -6.33
C HIS A 55 3.35 13.37 -6.95
N ALA A 56 2.58 12.61 -6.16
CA ALA A 56 1.62 11.63 -6.65
C ALA A 56 0.16 11.91 -6.22
N ARG A 57 -0.05 12.77 -5.22
CA ARG A 57 -1.39 13.10 -4.71
C ARG A 57 -2.29 13.73 -5.78
N SER A 58 -1.75 14.55 -6.68
CA SER A 58 -2.53 15.21 -7.74
C SER A 58 -3.17 14.20 -8.71
N THR A 59 -2.54 13.06 -8.95
CA THR A 59 -3.01 12.01 -9.85
C THR A 59 -3.69 10.83 -9.15
N THR A 60 -3.69 10.81 -7.80
CA THR A 60 -4.24 9.70 -7.01
C THR A 60 -5.51 10.11 -6.27
N PHE A 61 -6.57 9.33 -6.44
CA PHE A 61 -7.79 9.40 -5.63
C PHE A 61 -7.58 8.66 -4.30
N ILE A 62 -7.87 9.31 -3.18
CA ILE A 62 -7.66 8.71 -1.85
C ILE A 62 -8.87 7.89 -1.41
N ASP A 63 -10.07 8.37 -1.71
CA ASP A 63 -11.33 7.72 -1.39
C ASP A 63 -12.45 8.16 -2.36
N GLY A 64 -13.65 7.64 -2.13
CA GLY A 64 -14.82 7.97 -2.94
C GLY A 64 -15.20 9.44 -2.87
N VAL A 65 -15.06 10.10 -1.72
CA VAL A 65 -15.42 11.51 -1.55
C VAL A 65 -14.44 12.41 -2.31
N ASP A 66 -13.14 12.15 -2.18
CA ASP A 66 -12.08 12.82 -2.96
C ASP A 66 -12.30 12.64 -4.47
N SER A 67 -12.74 11.45 -4.90
CA SER A 67 -13.03 11.19 -6.32
C SER A 67 -14.20 12.02 -6.85
N ILE A 68 -15.29 12.14 -6.07
CA ILE A 68 -16.47 12.93 -6.45
C ILE A 68 -16.10 14.41 -6.56
N HIS A 69 -15.46 14.98 -5.53
CA HIS A 69 -15.06 16.39 -5.55
C HIS A 69 -14.13 16.74 -6.72
N ARG A 70 -13.22 15.82 -7.07
CA ARG A 70 -12.31 16.01 -8.21
C ARG A 70 -13.04 15.93 -9.55
N LEU A 71 -14.02 15.05 -9.69
CA LEU A 71 -14.85 14.96 -10.89
C LEU A 71 -15.75 16.21 -11.06
N GLU A 72 -16.29 16.72 -9.96
CA GLU A 72 -17.01 18.00 -9.93
C GLU A 72 -16.11 19.16 -10.36
N ALA A 73 -14.90 19.25 -9.79
CA ALA A 73 -13.93 20.27 -10.20
C ALA A 73 -13.55 20.14 -11.68
N TYR A 74 -13.35 18.91 -12.18
CA TYR A 74 -13.06 18.64 -13.59
C TYR A 74 -14.19 19.13 -14.50
N THR A 75 -15.44 18.95 -14.06
CA THR A 75 -16.65 19.40 -14.77
C THR A 75 -16.79 20.92 -14.73
N THR A 76 -16.66 21.54 -13.55
CA THR A 76 -16.77 23.00 -13.34
C THR A 76 -15.70 23.78 -14.11
N ASN A 77 -14.50 23.20 -14.24
CA ASN A 77 -13.43 23.79 -15.04
C ASN A 77 -13.61 23.59 -16.56
N GLY A 78 -14.72 23.00 -17.01
CA GLY A 78 -15.05 22.81 -18.43
C GLY A 78 -14.21 21.75 -19.13
N TYR A 79 -13.54 20.86 -18.39
CA TYR A 79 -12.73 19.79 -18.98
C TYR A 79 -13.58 18.61 -19.47
N LEU A 80 -14.77 18.41 -18.89
CA LEU A 80 -15.74 17.42 -19.37
C LEU A 80 -16.47 17.95 -20.61
N LYS A 81 -16.03 17.52 -21.79
CA LYS A 81 -16.60 17.90 -23.09
C LYS A 81 -17.47 16.77 -23.65
N PRO A 82 -18.35 17.03 -24.63
CA PRO A 82 -19.16 15.99 -25.27
C PRO A 82 -18.36 14.84 -25.91
N LYS A 83 -17.08 15.06 -26.22
CA LYS A 83 -16.15 14.05 -26.79
C LYS A 83 -15.15 13.49 -25.76
N THR A 84 -15.34 13.77 -24.47
CA THR A 84 -14.49 13.22 -23.42
C THR A 84 -14.87 11.76 -23.18
N TYR A 85 -13.91 10.86 -23.29
CA TYR A 85 -14.08 9.45 -22.94
C TYR A 85 -13.47 9.19 -21.57
N LEU A 86 -14.21 8.46 -20.73
CA LEU A 86 -13.71 7.94 -19.46
C LEU A 86 -13.38 6.47 -19.66
N CYS A 87 -12.10 6.12 -19.48
CA CYS A 87 -11.62 4.76 -19.58
C CYS A 87 -11.14 4.29 -18.21
N THR A 88 -11.46 3.05 -17.85
CA THR A 88 -11.01 2.44 -16.60
C THR A 88 -10.23 1.17 -16.90
N PHE A 89 -9.18 0.95 -16.11
CA PHE A 89 -8.38 -0.27 -16.11
C PHE A 89 -8.41 -0.82 -14.69
N ASP A 90 -8.67 -2.12 -14.55
CA ASP A 90 -8.66 -2.81 -13.26
C ASP A 90 -7.48 -3.78 -13.21
N ILE A 91 -6.60 -3.60 -12.23
CA ILE A 91 -5.47 -4.50 -12.00
C ILE A 91 -5.92 -5.60 -11.05
N THR A 92 -5.95 -6.84 -11.54
CA THR A 92 -6.33 -7.99 -10.73
C THR A 92 -5.23 -8.32 -9.73
N ASP A 93 -5.61 -8.58 -8.47
CA ASP A 93 -4.72 -9.12 -7.43
C ASP A 93 -3.44 -8.31 -7.14
N LEU A 94 -3.50 -6.99 -7.31
CA LEU A 94 -2.36 -6.07 -7.17
C LEU A 94 -1.49 -6.35 -5.93
N TYR A 95 -2.09 -6.46 -4.73
CA TYR A 95 -1.32 -6.72 -3.51
C TYR A 95 -0.76 -8.15 -3.47
N THR A 96 -1.55 -9.15 -3.82
CA THR A 96 -1.15 -10.57 -3.67
C THR A 96 -0.15 -11.03 -4.74
N MET A 97 -0.08 -10.33 -5.87
CA MET A 97 0.80 -10.65 -6.99
C MET A 97 1.93 -9.63 -7.20
N LEU A 98 2.13 -8.71 -6.25
CA LEU A 98 3.18 -7.70 -6.33
C LEU A 98 4.58 -8.39 -6.35
N PRO A 99 5.40 -8.17 -7.39
CA PRO A 99 6.78 -8.67 -7.44
C PRO A 99 7.62 -7.88 -6.44
N GLN A 100 8.03 -8.53 -5.35
CA GLN A 100 8.49 -7.84 -4.14
C GLN A 100 9.83 -7.10 -4.33
N GLU A 101 10.83 -7.72 -4.96
CA GLU A 101 12.14 -7.07 -5.16
C GLU A 101 12.05 -5.93 -6.16
N GLU A 102 11.37 -6.18 -7.27
CA GLU A 102 11.15 -5.23 -8.35
C GLU A 102 10.37 -4.01 -7.85
N SER A 103 9.40 -4.21 -6.95
CA SER A 103 8.67 -3.10 -6.33
C SER A 103 9.54 -2.22 -5.43
N LEU A 104 10.55 -2.81 -4.77
CA LEU A 104 11.51 -2.06 -4.00
C LEU A 104 12.49 -1.30 -4.90
N ASP A 105 12.87 -1.89 -6.02
CA ASP A 105 13.72 -1.22 -7.00
C ASP A 105 12.99 -0.04 -7.65
N ILE A 106 11.72 -0.23 -8.03
CA ILE A 106 10.84 0.84 -8.53
C ILE A 106 10.72 1.99 -7.51
N LEU A 107 10.62 1.69 -6.21
CA LEU A 107 10.61 2.73 -5.18
C LEU A 107 11.90 3.56 -5.21
N ILE A 108 13.07 2.91 -5.31
CA ILE A 108 14.35 3.62 -5.35
C ILE A 108 14.50 4.41 -6.65
N GLU A 109 14.15 3.83 -7.79
CA GLU A 109 14.14 4.52 -9.08
C GLU A 109 13.24 5.74 -9.07
N PHE A 110 12.05 5.64 -8.49
CA PHE A 110 11.13 6.77 -8.33
C PHE A 110 11.76 7.91 -7.51
N LEU A 111 12.43 7.58 -6.41
CA LEU A 111 13.12 8.59 -5.59
C LEU A 111 14.28 9.25 -6.34
N LEU A 112 15.05 8.48 -7.12
CA LEU A 112 16.14 8.99 -7.95
C LEU A 112 15.63 9.90 -9.08
N GLN A 113 14.53 9.52 -9.74
CA GLN A 113 13.89 10.34 -10.78
C GLN A 113 13.38 11.68 -10.25
N LEU A 114 13.01 11.73 -8.97
CA LEU A 114 12.63 12.96 -8.28
C LEU A 114 13.84 13.74 -7.71
N GLU A 115 15.07 13.37 -8.12
CA GLU A 115 16.34 13.99 -7.73
C GLU A 115 16.66 13.93 -6.23
N TYR A 116 16.00 13.03 -5.49
CA TYR A 116 16.38 12.77 -4.11
C TYR A 116 17.69 11.97 -4.07
N GLN A 117 18.57 12.32 -3.14
CA GLN A 117 19.81 11.58 -2.87
C GLN A 117 19.69 10.72 -1.60
N LYS A 118 18.81 11.12 -0.68
CA LYS A 118 18.53 10.47 0.61
C LYS A 118 17.23 11.03 1.19
N LEU A 119 16.58 10.29 2.09
CA LEU A 119 15.38 10.77 2.80
C LEU A 119 15.70 11.04 4.26
N GLN A 120 15.53 12.28 4.73
CA GLN A 120 15.84 12.69 6.12
C GLN A 120 17.23 12.20 6.60
N ASN A 121 18.25 12.33 5.75
CA ASN A 121 19.61 11.84 5.95
C ASN A 121 19.82 10.32 5.92
N ILE A 122 18.80 9.55 5.55
CA ILE A 122 18.87 8.09 5.44
C ILE A 122 19.16 7.71 3.99
N PRO A 123 20.26 6.98 3.74
CA PRO A 123 20.59 6.45 2.42
C PRO A 123 19.52 5.52 1.85
N PHE A 124 19.41 5.47 0.52
CA PHE A 124 18.43 4.64 -0.18
C PHE A 124 18.63 3.14 0.03
N ASP A 125 19.85 2.67 0.21
CA ASP A 125 20.11 1.25 0.51
C ASP A 125 19.51 0.85 1.86
N ILE A 126 19.54 1.74 2.86
CA ILE A 126 18.90 1.53 4.16
C ILE A 126 17.38 1.53 4.02
N ILE A 127 16.80 2.47 3.27
CA ILE A 127 15.35 2.52 3.03
C ILE A 127 14.89 1.24 2.33
N ARG A 128 15.62 0.80 1.29
CA ARG A 128 15.35 -0.45 0.57
C ARG A 128 15.42 -1.65 1.51
N LYS A 129 16.47 -1.76 2.35
CA LYS A 129 16.62 -2.85 3.33
C LYS A 129 15.48 -2.87 4.35
N LEU A 130 15.08 -1.71 4.87
CA LEU A 130 13.96 -1.61 5.82
C LEU A 130 12.64 -2.03 5.16
N ALA A 131 12.38 -1.57 3.93
CA ALA A 131 11.19 -1.95 3.17
C ALA A 131 11.20 -3.45 2.81
N LEU A 132 12.36 -4.01 2.49
CA LEU A 132 12.57 -5.44 2.27
C LEU A 132 12.20 -6.25 3.52
N ILE A 133 12.64 -5.83 4.70
CA ILE A 133 12.28 -6.51 5.97
C ILE A 133 10.77 -6.49 6.15
N VAL A 134 10.10 -5.36 5.90
CA VAL A 134 8.64 -5.25 6.05
C VAL A 134 7.90 -6.21 5.10
N ILE A 135 8.33 -6.31 3.84
CA ILE A 135 7.62 -7.12 2.84
C ILE A 135 7.97 -8.62 2.91
N LYS A 136 9.20 -8.99 3.29
CA LYS A 136 9.67 -10.39 3.38
C LYS A 136 9.37 -11.04 4.72
N GLU A 137 9.47 -10.31 5.82
CA GLU A 137 9.24 -10.84 7.18
C GLU A 137 7.77 -10.73 7.61
N ASN A 138 6.86 -10.90 6.64
CA ASN A 138 5.44 -10.99 6.90
C ASN A 138 5.05 -12.43 7.28
N VAL A 139 5.06 -12.70 8.59
CA VAL A 139 4.68 -13.97 9.19
C VAL A 139 3.35 -13.84 9.93
N PHE A 140 2.42 -14.75 9.65
CA PHE A 140 1.09 -14.75 10.26
C PHE A 140 0.61 -16.16 10.60
N VAL A 141 -0.39 -16.22 11.47
CA VAL A 141 -1.04 -17.45 11.92
C VAL A 141 -2.37 -17.64 11.19
N TYR A 142 -2.60 -18.86 10.70
CA TYR A 142 -3.89 -19.31 10.18
C TYR A 142 -4.12 -20.76 10.63
N GLU A 143 -5.30 -21.07 11.16
CA GLU A 143 -5.62 -22.42 11.66
C GLU A 143 -4.54 -23.05 12.56
N LYS A 144 -4.01 -22.25 13.50
CA LYS A 144 -2.93 -22.65 14.44
C LYS A 144 -1.60 -23.03 13.78
N LYS A 145 -1.41 -22.73 12.50
CA LYS A 145 -0.15 -22.92 11.77
C LYS A 145 0.47 -21.57 11.41
N PHE A 146 1.78 -21.55 11.31
CA PHE A 146 2.56 -20.38 10.91
C PHE A 146 2.80 -20.40 9.41
N TYR A 147 2.62 -19.24 8.78
CA TYR A 147 2.87 -19.04 7.36
C TYR A 147 3.69 -17.77 7.18
N ARG A 148 4.54 -17.77 6.14
CA ARG A 148 5.26 -16.58 5.67
C ARG A 148 4.79 -16.26 4.27
N GLN A 149 4.48 -15.00 4.01
CA GLN A 149 4.16 -14.55 2.65
C GLN A 149 5.42 -14.59 1.78
N VAL A 150 5.33 -15.30 0.65
CA VAL A 150 6.46 -15.46 -0.29
C VAL A 150 6.35 -14.57 -1.53
N ILE A 151 5.14 -14.07 -1.82
CA ILE A 151 4.83 -13.20 -2.97
C ILE A 151 3.78 -12.17 -2.55
N GLY A 152 3.83 -10.99 -3.17
CA GLY A 152 2.90 -9.91 -2.87
C GLY A 152 3.21 -9.16 -1.58
N GLY A 153 2.37 -8.19 -1.25
CA GLY A 153 2.30 -7.55 0.07
C GLY A 153 1.09 -8.04 0.86
N ALA A 154 1.15 -7.90 2.19
CA ALA A 154 0.00 -8.15 3.04
C ALA A 154 -1.09 -7.11 2.76
N MET A 155 -2.34 -7.55 2.67
CA MET A 155 -3.48 -6.65 2.80
C MET A 155 -3.81 -6.53 4.29
N GLY A 156 -3.67 -5.35 4.89
CA GLY A 156 -4.07 -5.10 6.28
C GLY A 156 -3.06 -4.31 7.11
#